data_AF-A0A537R6D2-F1
#
_entry.id   AF-A0A537R6D2-F1
#
_cell.length_a   1.000
_cell.length_b   1.000
_cell.length_c   1.000
_cell.angle_alpha   90.00
_cell.angle_beta   90.00
_cell.angle_gamma   90.00
#
_symmetry.space_group_name_H-M   'P 1'
#
loop_
_entity.id
_entity.type
_entity.pdbx_description
1 polymer ?
#
loop_
_entity_poly.entity_id
_entity_poly.type
_entity_poly.pdbx_seq_one_letter_code
_entity_poly.pdbx_strand_id
1 'polypeptide(L)' 'AQLAYAASDVLHLHALRERLDIMLAREGRLELAQACFEFLPTRSKLDLQGWGAEDIFAHS' A
#
# COMPACT_ATOMS: atom_id res chain seq x y z
N ALA A 1 -16.84 -13.15 -17.29
CA ALA A 1 -15.40 -13.21 -16.96
C ALA A 1 -14.95 -11.99 -16.15
N GLN A 2 -15.10 -10.76 -16.65
CA GLN A 2 -14.65 -9.53 -15.95
C GLN A 2 -15.33 -9.28 -14.60
N LEU A 3 -16.64 -9.54 -14.49
CA LEU A 3 -17.38 -9.37 -13.22
C LEU A 3 -16.86 -10.28 -12.10
N ALA A 4 -16.56 -11.55 -12.43
CA ALA A 4 -16.01 -12.49 -11.46
C ALA A 4 -14.59 -12.11 -11.02
N TYR A 5 -13.78 -11.63 -11.97
CA TYR A 5 -12.43 -11.13 -11.71
C TYR A 5 -12.43 -9.90 -10.78
N ALA A 6 -13.24 -8.89 -11.09
CA ALA A 6 -13.34 -7.68 -10.27
C ALA A 6 -13.83 -7.99 -8.84
N ALA A 7 -14.74 -8.96 -8.69
CA ALA A 7 -15.19 -9.41 -7.39
C ALA A 7 -14.08 -10.15 -6.62
N SER A 8 -13.33 -11.03 -7.27
CA SER A 8 -12.24 -11.77 -6.62
C SER A 8 -11.07 -10.88 -6.18
N ASP A 9 -10.80 -9.78 -6.91
CA ASP A 9 -9.70 -8.86 -6.61
C ASP A 9 -9.84 -8.18 -5.23
N VAL A 10 -11.09 -8.03 -4.74
CA VAL A 10 -11.36 -7.34 -3.47
C VAL A 10 -11.85 -8.28 -2.36
N LEU A 11 -12.38 -9.46 -2.72
CA LEU A 11 -13.05 -10.38 -1.80
C LEU A 11 -12.18 -10.77 -0.60
N HIS A 12 -10.86 -10.91 -0.80
CA HIS A 12 -9.95 -11.42 0.22
C HIS A 12 -9.08 -10.36 0.90
N LEU A 13 -9.21 -9.08 0.52
CA LEU A 13 -8.30 -8.03 1.00
C LEU A 13 -8.41 -7.79 2.50
N HIS A 14 -9.60 -7.87 3.09
CA HIS A 14 -9.78 -7.73 4.54
C HIS A 14 -9.10 -8.85 5.33
N ALA A 15 -9.33 -10.11 4.91
CA ALA A 15 -8.72 -11.28 5.55
C ALA A 15 -7.19 -11.33 5.35
N LEU A 16 -6.69 -10.74 4.26
CA LEU A 16 -5.25 -10.57 4.04
C LEU A 16 -4.69 -9.50 4.99
N ARG A 17 -5.34 -8.33 5.07
CA ARG A 17 -4.95 -7.22 5.94
C ARG A 17 -4.82 -7.68 7.40
N GLU A 18 -5.82 -8.38 7.94
CA GLU A 18 -5.78 -8.87 9.33
C GLU A 18 -4.55 -9.75 9.62
N ARG A 19 -4.18 -10.62 8.68
CA ARG A 19 -2.98 -11.46 8.83
C ARG A 19 -1.70 -10.64 8.77
N LEU A 20 -1.61 -9.66 7.87
CA LEU A 20 -0.45 -8.79 7.74
C LEU A 20 -0.29 -7.87 8.95
N ASP A 21 -1.39 -7.35 9.52
CA ASP A 21 -1.38 -6.51 10.73
C ASP A 21 -0.78 -7.28 11.92
N ILE A 22 -1.14 -8.56 12.08
CA ILE A 22 -0.55 -9.44 13.11
C ILE A 22 0.96 -9.60 12.89
N MET A 23 1.40 -9.79 11.64
CA MET A 23 2.83 -9.94 11.31
C MET A 23 3.60 -8.65 11.58
N LEU A 24 3.04 -7.49 11.21
CA LEU A 24 3.62 -6.18 11.48
C LEU A 24 3.78 -5.90 12.98
N ALA A 25 2.75 -6.22 13.77
CA ALA A 25 2.81 -6.08 15.22
C ALA A 25 3.87 -7.01 15.84
N ARG A 26 3.93 -8.27 15.39
CA ARG A 26 4.94 -9.25 15.83
C ARG A 26 6.37 -8.78 15.53
N GLU A 27 6.57 -8.10 14.41
CA GLU A 27 7.88 -7.61 13.96
C GLU A 27 8.21 -6.19 14.44
N GLY A 28 7.31 -5.55 15.20
CA GLY A 28 7.50 -4.17 15.69
C GLY A 28 7.49 -3.12 14.57
N ARG A 29 6.83 -3.41 13.45
CA ARG A 29 6.82 -2.55 12.24
C ARG A 29 5.53 -1.76 12.05
N LEU A 30 4.63 -1.78 13.04
CA LEU A 30 3.31 -1.18 12.92
C LEU A 30 3.38 0.34 12.68
N GLU A 31 4.22 1.06 13.44
CA GLU A 31 4.39 2.51 13.29
C GLU A 31 4.97 2.89 11.92
N LEU A 32 5.94 2.12 11.42
CA LEU A 32 6.50 2.32 10.09
C LEU A 32 5.45 2.10 8.99
N ALA A 33 4.67 1.02 9.10
CA ALA A 33 3.59 0.74 8.16
C ALA A 33 2.54 1.86 8.16
N GLN A 34 2.17 2.36 9.34
CA GLN A 34 1.24 3.48 9.48
C GLN A 34 1.77 4.75 8.78
N ALA A 35 3.04 5.11 8.99
CA ALA A 35 3.66 6.24 8.32
C ALA A 35 3.67 6.08 6.78
N CYS A 36 3.95 4.87 6.28
CA CYS A 36 3.87 4.57 4.85
C CYS A 36 2.43 4.75 4.30
N PHE A 37 1.42 4.28 5.02
CA PHE A 37 0.02 4.43 4.60
C PHE A 37 -0.44 5.90 4.61
N GLU A 38 0.02 6.69 5.57
CA GLU A 38 -0.25 8.13 5.63
C GLU A 38 0.41 8.91 4.47
N PHE A 39 1.59 8.47 4.03
CA PHE A 39 2.27 9.07 2.87
C PHE A 39 1.69 8.65 1.52
N LEU A 40 1.03 7.49 1.44
CA LEU A 40 0.56 6.91 0.18
C LEU A 40 -0.30 7.85 -0.68
N PRO A 41 -1.25 8.64 -0.15
CA PRO A 41 -2.00 9.61 -0.96
C PRO A 41 -1.11 10.71 -1.57
N THR A 42 -0.04 11.11 -0.88
CA THR A 42 0.93 12.09 -1.40
C THR A 42 1.76 11.44 -2.51
N ARG A 43 2.22 10.20 -2.32
CA ARG A 43 2.92 9.43 -3.36
C ARG A 43 2.08 9.31 -4.64
N SER A 44 0.79 8.97 -4.53
CA SER A 44 -0.10 8.90 -5.70
C SER A 44 -0.27 10.26 -6.40
N LYS A 45 -0.24 11.38 -5.68
CA LYS A 45 -0.27 12.72 -6.29
C LYS A 45 1.04 13.06 -7.01
N LEU A 46 2.19 12.67 -6.43
CA LEU A 46 3.50 12.82 -7.06
C LEU A 46 3.57 12.00 -8.36
N ASP A 47 3.02 10.79 -8.37
CA ASP A 47 2.92 9.96 -9.58
C ASP A 47 2.18 10.68 -10.71
N LEU A 48 1.03 11.30 -10.39
CA LEU A 48 0.25 12.09 -11.36
C LEU A 48 0.97 13.38 -11.82
N GLN A 49 1.93 13.88 -11.04
CA GLN A 49 2.75 15.05 -11.36
C GLN A 49 4.02 14.71 -12.13
N GLY A 50 4.21 13.44 -12.52
CA GLY A 50 5.34 12.99 -13.34
C GLY A 50 6.50 12.39 -12.56
N TRP A 51 6.40 12.29 -11.23
CA TRP A 51 7.44 11.69 -10.39
C TRP A 51 7.34 10.16 -10.30
N GLY A 52 6.40 9.53 -11.01
CA GLY A 52 6.07 8.10 -10.87
C GLY A 52 7.23 7.11 -11.07
N ALA A 53 8.24 7.48 -11.86
CA ALA A 53 9.41 6.64 -12.12
C ALA A 53 10.57 6.90 -11.13
N GLU A 54 10.48 7.94 -10.31
CA GLU A 54 11.54 8.39 -9.41
C GLU A 54 11.13 8.15 -7.96
N ASP A 55 12.07 7.63 -7.17
CA ASP A 55 11.95 7.68 -5.72
C ASP A 55 12.25 9.11 -5.27
N ILE A 56 11.24 9.78 -4.72
CA ILE A 56 11.32 11.18 -4.27
C ILE A 56 12.33 11.38 -3.14
N PHE A 57 12.78 10.30 -2.49
CA PHE A 57 13.79 10.32 -1.44
C PHE A 57 15.20 9.98 -1.96
N ALA A 58 15.35 9.54 -3.22
CA ALA A 58 16.64 9.22 -3.80
C ALA A 58 17.39 10.48 -4.26
N HIS A 59 18.71 10.39 -4.31
CA HIS A 59 19.59 11.50 -4.73
C HIS A 59 19.70 11.67 -6.26
N SER A 60 19.17 10.74 -7.05
CA SER A 60 19.28 10.68 -8.51
C SER A 60 17.92 10.53 -9.14
#